data_AF-A0AAW2K2A0-F1
#
_entry.id   AF-A0AAW2K2A0-F1
#
_cell.length_a   1.000
_cell.length_b   1.000
_cell.length_c   1.000
_cell.angle_alpha   90.00
_cell.angle_beta   90.00
_cell.angle_gamma   90.00
#
_symmetry.space_group_name_H-M   'P 1'
#
loop_
_entity.id
_entity.type
_entity.pdbx_description
1 polymer ?
#
loop_
_entity_poly.entity_id
_entity_poly.type
_entity_poly.pdbx_seq_one_letter_code
_entity_poly.pdbx_strand_id
1 'polypeptide(L)'
;MLYWNDNIDRDYCKFYGEARYKRLGSEILICKKNPYTILRYLSLTTRLQRLYASEATVEQLTWHANHQTEEGSMYHPSDAEAWRHFDWIYLNFAAELCNVRLRLYTDGFALHRQ
;
A
#
# COMPACT_ATOMS: atom_id res chain seq x y z
N MET A 1 10.98 -7.72 -8.45
CA MET A 1 10.63 -8.40 -9.72
C MET A 1 9.26 -9.05 -9.62
N LEU A 2 8.29 -8.61 -10.41
CA LEU A 2 7.00 -9.33 -10.53
C LEU A 2 7.19 -10.56 -11.43
N TYR A 3 6.64 -11.70 -11.00
CA TYR A 3 6.59 -12.93 -11.81
C TYR A 3 5.34 -12.87 -12.69
N TRP A 4 5.40 -12.03 -13.72
CA TRP A 4 4.32 -11.73 -14.67
C TRP A 4 4.92 -11.59 -16.09
N ASN A 5 4.16 -11.93 -17.13
CA ASN A 5 4.60 -11.94 -18.56
C ASN A 5 5.90 -12.72 -18.72
N ASP A 6 6.96 -12.09 -19.23
CA ASP A 6 8.26 -12.68 -19.56
C ASP A 6 8.98 -13.33 -18.36
N ASN A 7 8.46 -13.10 -17.16
CA ASN A 7 9.01 -13.59 -15.90
C ASN A 7 8.15 -14.66 -15.24
N ILE A 8 7.08 -15.12 -15.89
CA ILE A 8 6.11 -16.05 -15.28
C ILE A 8 6.71 -17.40 -14.91
N ASP A 9 7.62 -17.92 -15.75
CA ASP A 9 8.24 -19.24 -15.57
C ASP A 9 9.56 -19.18 -14.79
N ARG A 10 9.93 -18.01 -14.27
CA ARG A 10 11.16 -17.89 -13.48
C ARG A 10 10.94 -18.42 -12.07
N ASP A 11 11.83 -19.32 -11.67
CA ASP A 11 11.92 -19.84 -10.30
C ASP A 11 12.90 -19.04 -9.43
N TYR A 12 13.65 -18.10 -10.04
CA TYR A 12 14.64 -17.25 -9.36
C TYR A 12 14.50 -15.78 -9.76
N CYS A 13 14.82 -14.89 -8.81
CA CYS A 13 14.80 -13.45 -9.01
C CYS A 13 15.93 -13.02 -9.95
N LYS A 14 15.60 -12.34 -11.06
CA LYS A 14 16.57 -11.79 -12.03
C LYS A 14 17.57 -10.80 -11.42
N PHE A 15 17.20 -10.09 -10.36
CA PHE A 15 18.04 -9.04 -9.77
C PHE A 15 18.97 -9.54 -8.66
N TYR A 16 18.51 -10.53 -7.88
CA TYR A 16 19.20 -10.96 -6.65
C TYR A 16 19.52 -12.45 -6.63
N GLY A 17 19.07 -13.24 -7.62
CA GLY A 17 19.28 -14.68 -7.65
C GLY A 17 18.44 -15.49 -6.65
N GLU A 18 17.64 -14.83 -5.82
CA GLU A 18 16.85 -15.48 -4.77
C GLU A 18 15.75 -16.41 -5.30
N ALA A 19 15.51 -17.51 -4.60
CA ALA A 19 14.48 -18.49 -4.95
C ALA A 19 13.07 -17.91 -4.79
N ARG A 20 12.17 -18.23 -5.74
CA ARG A 20 10.76 -17.81 -5.70
C ARG A 20 9.97 -18.51 -4.61
N TYR A 21 10.27 -19.78 -4.33
CA TYR A 21 9.48 -20.66 -3.47
C TYR A 21 10.26 -21.08 -2.22
N LYS A 22 9.55 -21.18 -1.09
CA LYS A 22 10.08 -21.70 0.17
C LYS A 22 10.40 -23.18 0.02
N ARG A 23 11.55 -23.62 0.57
CA ARG A 23 11.88 -25.04 0.67
C ARG A 23 11.10 -25.65 1.83
N LEU A 24 10.17 -26.56 1.55
CA LEU A 24 9.52 -27.38 2.57
C LEU A 24 10.38 -28.64 2.78
N GLY A 25 10.59 -29.04 4.03
CA GLY A 25 11.41 -30.20 4.40
C GLY A 25 10.93 -31.50 3.76
N SER A 26 11.89 -32.41 3.61
CA SER A 26 11.82 -33.73 2.98
C SER A 26 10.58 -34.55 3.35
N GLU A 27 9.55 -34.48 2.51
CA GLU A 27 8.75 -35.63 2.06
C GLU A 27 7.62 -35.14 1.15
N ILE A 28 7.18 -36.08 0.33
CA ILE A 28 6.40 -35.93 -0.90
C ILE A 28 5.03 -35.30 -0.60
N LEU A 29 4.98 -33.98 -0.59
CA LEU A 29 3.79 -33.21 -0.97
C LEU A 29 4.14 -32.41 -2.23
N ILE A 30 4.30 -33.17 -3.31
CA ILE A 30 4.14 -32.68 -4.67
C ILE A 30 2.86 -31.84 -4.67
N CYS A 31 2.96 -30.58 -5.12
CA CYS A 31 1.87 -29.68 -5.56
C CYS A 31 1.72 -28.31 -4.86
N LYS A 32 2.37 -27.99 -3.74
CA LYS A 32 2.27 -26.62 -3.17
C LYS A 32 3.59 -25.85 -3.25
N LYS A 33 3.89 -25.36 -4.46
CA LYS A 33 4.87 -24.29 -4.67
C LYS A 33 4.45 -23.06 -3.86
N ASN A 34 5.00 -22.90 -2.65
CA ASN A 34 4.66 -21.79 -1.75
C ASN A 34 5.63 -20.62 -1.97
N PRO A 35 5.24 -19.54 -2.67
CA PRO A 35 6.15 -18.45 -2.95
C PRO A 35 6.51 -17.68 -1.67
N TYR A 36 7.69 -17.06 -1.65
CA TYR A 36 7.99 -16.05 -0.63
C TYR A 36 7.04 -14.86 -0.79
N THR A 37 6.43 -14.44 0.34
CA THR A 37 5.71 -13.17 0.43
C THR A 37 6.74 -12.05 0.44
N ILE A 38 6.85 -11.32 -0.67
CA ILE A 38 7.79 -10.21 -0.82
C ILE A 38 7.02 -8.90 -0.82
N LEU A 39 7.28 -8.03 0.15
CA LEU A 39 6.85 -6.64 0.10
C LEU A 39 7.57 -5.94 -1.05
N ARG A 40 6.80 -5.34 -1.96
CA ARG A 40 7.34 -4.59 -3.09
C ARG A 40 7.03 -3.11 -2.89
N TYR A 41 8.07 -2.29 -2.87
CA TYR A 41 7.91 -0.86 -2.93
C TYR A 41 7.52 -0.45 -4.36
N LEU A 42 6.37 0.21 -4.47
CA LEU A 42 5.94 0.88 -5.69
C LEU A 42 6.05 2.37 -5.42
N SER A 43 6.65 3.13 -6.35
CA SER A 43 6.85 4.57 -6.18
C SER A 43 5.51 5.28 -5.98
N LEU A 44 5.22 5.66 -4.74
CA LEU A 44 3.93 6.24 -4.34
C LEU A 44 3.71 7.59 -5.00
N THR A 45 4.74 8.44 -5.03
CA THR A 45 4.67 9.82 -5.56
C THR A 45 4.13 9.87 -6.99
N THR A 46 4.69 9.08 -7.90
CA THR A 46 4.25 9.07 -9.32
C THR A 46 2.82 8.59 -9.48
N ARG A 47 2.36 7.68 -8.61
CA ARG A 47 0.98 7.18 -8.64
C ARG A 47 0.01 8.23 -8.12
N LEU A 48 0.34 8.88 -7.02
CA LEU A 48 -0.46 9.98 -6.48
C LEU A 48 -0.58 11.12 -7.49
N GLN A 49 0.52 11.53 -8.13
CA GLN A 49 0.49 12.54 -9.19
C GLN A 49 -0.48 12.19 -10.33
N ARG A 50 -0.50 10.93 -10.78
CA ARG A 50 -1.44 10.47 -11.82
C ARG A 50 -2.89 10.49 -11.34
N LEU A 51 -3.14 10.15 -10.08
CA LEU A 51 -4.47 10.19 -9.49
C LEU A 51 -4.99 11.64 -9.37
N TYR A 52 -4.12 12.60 -9.04
CA TYR A 52 -4.49 14.02 -9.02
C TYR A 52 -4.57 14.67 -10.40
N ALA A 53 -3.97 14.07 -11.43
CA ALA A 53 -4.03 14.59 -12.80
C ALA A 53 -5.38 14.32 -13.51
N SER A 54 -6.25 13.49 -12.93
CA SER A 54 -7.53 13.10 -13.52
C SER A 54 -8.68 13.74 -12.72
N GLU A 55 -9.50 14.56 -13.38
CA GLU A 55 -10.65 15.25 -12.75
C GLU A 55 -11.59 14.26 -12.07
N ALA A 56 -11.84 13.10 -12.70
CA ALA A 56 -12.73 12.06 -12.18
C ALA A 56 -12.27 11.48 -10.83
N THR A 57 -10.97 11.55 -10.52
CA THR A 57 -10.40 10.99 -9.29
C THR A 57 -10.11 12.06 -8.25
N VAL A 58 -9.94 13.32 -8.64
CA VAL A 58 -9.66 14.44 -7.74
C VAL A 58 -10.78 14.67 -6.72
N GLU A 59 -12.05 14.57 -7.13
CA GLU A 59 -13.19 14.71 -6.20
C GLU A 59 -13.13 13.68 -5.07
N GLN A 60 -12.82 12.42 -5.39
CA GLN A 60 -12.70 11.36 -4.41
C GLN A 60 -11.49 11.57 -3.48
N LEU A 61 -10.36 12.03 -4.01
CA LEU A 61 -9.15 12.26 -3.23
C LEU A 61 -9.29 13.44 -2.26
N THR A 62 -10.05 14.47 -2.65
CA THR A 62 -10.30 15.67 -1.83
C THR A 62 -11.55 15.54 -0.95
N TRP A 63 -12.30 14.44 -1.07
CA TRP A 63 -13.54 14.21 -0.33
C TRP A 63 -13.35 14.31 1.19
N HIS A 64 -12.20 13.83 1.69
CA HIS A 64 -11.83 13.90 3.10
C HIS A 64 -11.85 15.31 3.70
N ALA A 65 -11.76 16.35 2.88
CA ALA A 65 -11.85 17.74 3.32
C ALA A 65 -13.17 18.43 2.94
N ASN A 66 -13.83 17.98 1.87
CA ASN A 66 -15.03 18.61 1.33
C ASN A 66 -16.35 18.05 1.90
N HIS A 67 -16.33 16.83 2.45
CA HIS A 67 -17.51 16.23 3.04
C HIS A 67 -17.93 16.93 4.35
N GLN A 68 -19.23 16.90 4.62
CA GLN A 68 -19.80 17.33 5.89
C GLN A 68 -20.22 16.09 6.67
N THR A 69 -19.85 16.08 7.95
CA THR A 69 -20.17 14.98 8.87
C THR A 69 -21.12 15.48 9.94
N GLU A 70 -22.26 14.82 10.08
CA GLU A 70 -23.17 15.01 11.20
C GLU A 70 -22.51 14.63 12.53
N GLU A 71 -22.82 15.41 13.57
CA GLU A 71 -22.23 15.21 14.90
C GLU A 71 -22.61 13.83 15.46
N GLY A 72 -21.59 13.01 15.74
CA GLY A 72 -21.78 11.64 16.25
C GLY A 72 -21.77 10.53 15.19
N SER A 73 -21.63 10.85 13.90
CA SER A 73 -21.44 9.87 12.83
C SER A 73 -20.01 9.92 12.27
N MET A 74 -19.57 8.83 11.64
CA MET A 74 -18.26 8.73 10.98
C MET A 74 -18.49 8.27 9.54
N TYR A 75 -18.45 9.21 8.58
CA TYR A 75 -18.66 8.91 7.16
C TYR A 75 -17.35 8.65 6.42
N HIS A 76 -16.24 9.19 6.94
CA HIS A 76 -14.91 9.00 6.39
C HIS A 76 -13.89 8.72 7.51
N PRO A 77 -12.80 7.97 7.24
CA PRO A 77 -11.70 7.84 8.20
C PRO A 77 -11.06 9.16 8.65
N SER A 78 -11.30 10.27 7.95
CA SER A 78 -10.84 11.60 8.38
C SER A 78 -11.63 12.19 9.54
N ASP A 79 -12.82 11.69 9.80
CA ASP A 79 -13.62 12.06 10.98
C ASP A 79 -13.02 11.48 12.27
N ALA A 80 -12.16 10.46 12.15
CA ALA A 80 -11.56 9.79 13.28
C ALA A 80 -10.62 10.73 14.06
N GLU A 81 -10.59 10.57 15.38
CA GLU A 81 -9.78 11.38 16.29
C GLU A 81 -8.29 11.37 15.92
N ALA A 82 -7.77 10.22 15.47
CA ALA A 82 -6.38 10.10 15.03
C ALA A 82 -6.05 11.03 13.85
N TRP A 83 -6.99 11.24 12.93
CA TRP A 83 -6.80 12.12 11.78
C TRP A 83 -6.86 13.59 12.21
N ARG A 84 -7.86 13.96 13.03
CA ARG A 84 -7.97 15.30 13.61
C ARG A 84 -6.74 15.69 14.42
N HIS A 85 -6.20 14.75 15.20
CA HIS A 85 -4.98 14.95 15.97
C HIS A 85 -3.76 15.18 15.06
N PHE A 86 -3.63 14.40 13.98
CA PHE A 86 -2.57 14.59 13.01
C PHE A 86 -2.65 15.97 12.32
N ASP A 87 -3.85 16.39 11.93
CA ASP A 87 -4.07 17.69 11.28
C ASP A 87 -3.80 18.87 12.21
N TRP A 88 -4.09 18.71 13.49
CA TRP A 88 -3.77 19.70 14.52
C TRP A 88 -2.27 19.84 14.74
N ILE A 89 -1.51 18.75 14.69
CA ILE A 89 -0.04 18.78 14.83
C ILE A 89 0.61 19.37 13.57
N TYR A 90 0.12 19.00 12.39
CA TYR A 90 0.73 19.35 11.10
C TYR A 90 -0.15 20.29 10.28
N LEU A 91 -0.41 21.49 10.81
CA LEU A 91 -1.29 22.51 10.19
C LEU A 91 -0.93 22.82 8.73
N ASN A 92 0.36 23.01 8.43
CA ASN A 92 0.81 23.29 7.06
C ASN A 92 0.53 22.12 6.10
N PHE A 93 0.58 20.90 6.61
CA PHE A 93 0.24 19.71 5.82
C PHE A 93 -1.28 19.60 5.65
N ALA A 94 -2.04 19.87 6.69
CA ALA A 94 -3.51 19.82 6.65
C ALA A 94 -4.13 20.90 5.76
N ALA A 95 -3.47 22.05 5.61
CA ALA A 95 -3.92 23.16 4.77
C ALA A 95 -3.93 22.84 3.27
N GLU A 96 -3.11 21.88 2.83
CA GLU A 96 -3.05 21.45 1.43
C GLU A 96 -3.95 20.23 1.21
N LEU A 97 -5.06 20.43 0.50
CA LEU A 97 -6.09 19.40 0.27
C LEU A 97 -5.61 18.22 -0.59
N CYS A 98 -4.54 18.43 -1.38
CA CYS A 98 -3.95 17.37 -2.18
C CYS A 98 -2.98 16.47 -1.40
N ASN A 99 -2.81 16.71 -0.09
CA ASN A 99 -1.96 15.88 0.74
C ASN A 99 -2.66 14.58 1.16
N VAL A 100 -2.05 13.45 0.80
CA VAL A 100 -2.57 12.12 1.11
C VAL A 100 -1.96 11.58 2.39
N ARG A 101 -2.81 11.06 3.27
CA ARG A 101 -2.40 10.38 4.51
C ARG A 101 -2.47 8.87 4.29
N LEU A 102 -1.32 8.21 4.40
CA LEU A 102 -1.20 6.76 4.24
C LEU A 102 -0.87 6.14 5.60
N ARG A 103 -1.68 5.15 6.00
CA ARG A 103 -1.40 4.35 7.19
C ARG A 103 -0.78 3.02 6.78
N LEU A 104 0.39 2.72 7.31
CA LEU A 104 1.01 1.40 7.16
C LEU A 104 0.51 0.48 8.27
N TYR A 105 0.06 -0.71 7.89
CA TYR A 105 -0.23 -1.79 8.82
C TYR A 105 0.73 -2.94 8.52
N THR A 106 1.47 -3.38 9.53
CA THR A 106 2.50 -4.41 9.39
C THR A 106 2.06 -5.77 9.93
N ASP A 107 0.78 -5.95 10.29
CA ASP A 107 0.32 -7.29 10.64
C ASP A 107 0.41 -8.21 9.41
N GLY A 108 0.94 -9.41 9.59
CA GLY A 108 1.05 -10.40 8.51
C GLY A 108 2.19 -10.26 7.51
N PHE A 109 2.99 -9.17 7.49
CA PHE A 109 4.15 -9.08 6.58
C PHE A 109 5.46 -9.49 7.26
N ALA A 110 6.11 -10.53 6.72
CA ALA A 110 7.47 -10.90 7.11
C ALA A 110 8.48 -9.90 6.53
N LEU A 111 9.19 -9.17 7.40
CA LEU A 111 10.40 -8.45 7.02
C LEU A 111 11.42 -9.46 6.50
N HIS A 112 11.83 -9.33 5.25
CA HIS A 112 12.93 -10.10 4.69
C HIS A 112 14.19 -9.71 5.47
N ARG A 113 14.64 -10.57 6.40
CA ARG A 113 15.95 -10.40 7.03
C ARG A 113 17.03 -10.61 5.97
N GLN A 114 17.92 -9.63 5.86
CA GLN A 114 19.20 -9.77 5.17
C GLN A 114 20.11 -10.70 5.96
#